data_AF-A0AAV7SCB7-F1
#
_entry.id   AF-A0AAV7SCB7-F1
#
_cell.length_a   1.000
_cell.length_b   1.000
_cell.length_c   1.000
_cell.angle_alpha   90.00
_cell.angle_beta   90.00
_cell.angle_gamma   90.00
#
_symmetry.space_group_name_H-M   'P 1'
#
loop_
_entity.id
_entity.type
_entity.pdbx_description
1 polymer ?
#
loop_
_entity_poly.entity_id
_entity_poly.type
_entity_poly.pdbx_seq_one_letter_code
_entity_poly.pdbx_strand_id
1 'polypeptide(L)'
;MQGISDHSPVVISLKGRKRDYATIPRIDPWYLRDQVIGEQLWEGTVLFKENVGLVSSRCILGEAFKVVLRGQAQALIGGKKKEKTLLIEALEREVGALEAQLPGDRSEELRRRFTATQTGLHELAENEARKYAQVTQRRLYDTGDQTSKLLAWLVCRDQKQRGVSEIMDESGGSKRSSPEIAEVFACYYEKLYSTKTPTTGDDCADLLKDMALLSLTEVGRESLKGELTTKEIGKAIGALQVGTAVGQNGLPVELYKALKSRVAPHLT
;
A
#
# COMPACT_ATOMS: atom_id res chain seq x y z
N MET A 1 24.20 53.42 -25.46
CA MET A 1 24.55 52.19 -26.20
C MET A 1 23.77 51.05 -25.59
N GLN A 2 22.71 50.58 -26.28
CA GLN A 2 21.87 49.47 -25.84
C GLN A 2 22.55 48.16 -26.22
N GLY A 3 22.82 47.31 -25.22
CA GLY A 3 23.35 45.97 -25.43
C GLY A 3 22.28 45.07 -26.06
N ILE A 4 22.57 44.55 -27.24
CA ILE A 4 21.74 43.55 -27.93
C ILE A 4 22.12 42.20 -27.32
N SER A 5 21.30 41.71 -26.39
CA SER A 5 21.41 40.34 -25.91
C SER A 5 20.67 39.42 -26.88
N ASP A 6 21.40 38.53 -27.55
CA ASP A 6 20.92 37.52 -28.52
C ASP A 6 20.33 36.27 -27.82
N HIS A 7 19.86 36.42 -26.58
CA HIS A 7 19.28 35.31 -25.83
C HIS A 7 17.79 35.18 -26.13
N SER A 8 17.48 34.56 -27.26
CA SER A 8 16.13 34.06 -27.51
C SER A 8 15.80 32.95 -26.49
N PRO A 9 14.69 33.03 -25.73
CA PRO A 9 14.34 32.01 -24.75
C PRO A 9 14.05 30.68 -25.46
N VAL A 10 14.83 29.64 -25.15
CA VAL A 10 14.59 28.29 -25.63
C VAL A 10 13.40 27.72 -24.87
N VAL A 11 12.22 27.73 -25.51
CA VAL A 11 11.00 27.13 -24.97
C VAL A 11 10.96 25.66 -25.37
N ILE A 12 11.24 24.76 -24.43
CA ILE A 12 11.12 23.31 -24.63
C ILE A 12 9.70 22.88 -24.25
N SER A 13 8.89 22.52 -25.25
CA SER A 13 7.57 21.92 -25.02
C SER A 13 7.69 20.39 -24.97
N LEU A 14 7.80 19.86 -23.75
CA LEU A 14 7.80 18.42 -23.51
C LEU A 14 6.36 17.91 -23.52
N LYS A 15 5.91 17.36 -24.64
CA LYS A 15 4.73 16.48 -24.66
C LYS A 15 5.11 15.18 -23.94
N GLY A 16 4.76 15.08 -22.66
CA GLY A 16 4.90 13.83 -21.92
C GLY A 16 4.10 12.73 -22.63
N ARG A 17 4.79 11.76 -23.23
CA ARG A 17 4.15 10.48 -23.55
C ARG A 17 3.64 9.93 -22.22
N LYS A 18 2.35 9.64 -22.12
CA LYS A 18 1.87 8.71 -21.10
C LYS A 18 2.71 7.45 -21.31
N ARG A 19 3.60 7.14 -20.37
CA ARG A 19 4.28 5.86 -20.39
C ARG A 19 3.17 4.83 -20.30
N ASP A 20 3.01 4.04 -21.36
CA ASP A 20 2.27 2.80 -21.30
C ASP A 20 3.10 1.89 -20.41
N TYR A 21 2.96 2.05 -19.09
CA TYR A 21 3.44 1.03 -18.18
C TYR A 21 2.74 -0.24 -18.61
N ALA A 22 3.52 -1.25 -19.01
CA ALA A 22 3.01 -2.61 -19.17
C ALA A 22 2.26 -2.90 -17.88
N THR A 23 0.94 -2.82 -17.97
CA THR A 23 0.10 -2.87 -16.78
C THR A 23 0.08 -4.35 -16.46
N ILE A 24 1.03 -4.81 -15.64
CA ILE A 24 0.99 -6.16 -15.09
C ILE A 24 -0.44 -6.28 -14.56
N PRO A 25 -1.30 -7.11 -15.15
CA PRO A 25 -2.71 -7.03 -14.84
C PRO A 25 -2.86 -7.42 -13.37
N ARG A 26 -3.21 -6.46 -12.53
CA ARG A 26 -3.21 -6.66 -11.08
C ARG A 26 -4.53 -7.27 -10.66
N ILE A 27 -4.46 -8.22 -9.74
CA ILE A 27 -5.64 -8.78 -9.09
C ILE A 27 -6.27 -7.64 -8.27
N ASP A 28 -7.56 -7.40 -8.51
CA ASP A 28 -8.29 -6.27 -7.95
C ASP A 28 -8.80 -6.66 -6.54
N PRO A 29 -8.17 -6.21 -5.44
CA PRO A 29 -8.35 -6.86 -4.13
C PRO A 29 -9.74 -6.63 -3.53
N TRP A 30 -10.48 -5.67 -4.08
CA TRP A 30 -11.88 -5.38 -3.73
C TRP A 30 -12.76 -6.63 -3.77
N TYR A 31 -12.55 -7.49 -4.77
CA TYR A 31 -13.34 -8.70 -4.99
C TYR A 31 -12.90 -9.86 -4.10
N LEU A 32 -11.64 -9.88 -3.64
CA LEU A 32 -11.10 -10.95 -2.80
C LEU A 32 -11.64 -10.96 -1.35
N ARG A 33 -12.50 -9.99 -1.00
CA ARG A 33 -13.25 -10.01 0.26
C ARG A 33 -14.43 -10.97 0.22
N ASP A 34 -14.89 -11.33 -0.97
CA ASP A 34 -15.93 -12.33 -1.15
C ASP A 34 -15.33 -13.73 -0.92
N GLN A 35 -15.88 -14.46 0.06
CA GLN A 35 -15.43 -15.80 0.41
C GLN A 35 -15.63 -16.79 -0.75
N VAL A 36 -16.66 -16.61 -1.58
CA VAL A 36 -16.96 -17.48 -2.73
C VAL A 36 -15.81 -17.46 -3.73
N ILE A 37 -15.23 -16.27 -3.96
CA ILE A 37 -14.08 -16.12 -4.86
C ILE A 37 -12.85 -16.84 -4.29
N GLY A 38 -12.65 -16.79 -2.97
CA GLY A 38 -11.59 -17.53 -2.29
C GLY A 38 -11.72 -19.05 -2.47
N GLU A 39 -12.94 -19.58 -2.38
CA GLU A 39 -13.21 -21.01 -2.58
C GLU A 39 -12.97 -21.44 -4.03
N GLN A 40 -13.54 -20.72 -4.99
CA GLN A 40 -13.36 -20.98 -6.42
C GLN A 40 -11.89 -20.90 -6.85
N LEU A 41 -11.14 -19.96 -6.27
CA LEU A 41 -9.70 -19.85 -6.53
C LEU A 41 -8.92 -21.08 -6.11
N TRP A 42 -9.26 -21.67 -4.97
CA TRP A 42 -8.58 -22.86 -4.49
C TRP A 42 -9.08 -24.16 -5.14
N GLU A 43 -10.32 -24.18 -5.61
CA GLU A 43 -10.78 -25.28 -6.46
C GLU A 43 -9.99 -25.29 -7.76
N GLY A 44 -9.74 -24.12 -8.36
CA GLY A 44 -8.93 -23.99 -9.57
C GLY A 44 -7.46 -24.44 -9.42
N THR A 45 -6.93 -24.57 -8.21
CA THR A 45 -5.52 -24.97 -7.99
C THR A 45 -5.30 -26.48 -7.93
N VAL A 46 -6.16 -27.28 -8.60
CA VAL A 46 -6.02 -28.75 -8.69
C VAL A 46 -4.61 -29.17 -9.12
N LEU A 47 -4.07 -28.55 -10.17
CA LEU A 47 -2.72 -28.85 -10.66
C LEU A 47 -1.65 -28.63 -9.60
N PHE A 48 -1.81 -27.65 -8.70
CA PHE A 48 -0.86 -27.46 -7.60
C PHE A 48 -0.92 -28.63 -6.61
N LYS A 49 -2.13 -29.08 -6.25
CA LYS A 49 -2.32 -30.21 -5.33
C LYS A 49 -1.71 -31.50 -5.87
N GLU A 50 -1.87 -31.74 -7.16
CA GLU A 50 -1.34 -32.94 -7.83
C GLU A 50 0.19 -32.91 -7.97
N ASN A 51 0.79 -31.74 -8.10
CA ASN A 51 2.24 -31.59 -8.28
C ASN A 51 3.02 -31.45 -6.95
N VAL A 52 2.33 -31.32 -5.82
CA VAL A 52 2.97 -31.33 -4.49
C VAL A 52 3.62 -32.70 -4.26
N GLY A 53 4.94 -32.72 -4.05
CA GLY A 53 5.73 -33.94 -3.86
C GLY A 53 6.29 -34.58 -5.14
N LEU A 54 5.78 -34.19 -6.32
CA LEU A 54 6.33 -34.63 -7.62
C LEU A 54 7.45 -33.70 -8.12
N VAL A 55 7.33 -32.40 -7.86
CA VAL A 55 8.33 -31.40 -8.25
C VAL A 55 9.35 -31.22 -7.13
N SER A 56 10.62 -31.51 -7.39
CA SER A 56 11.70 -31.44 -6.39
C SER A 56 11.98 -30.01 -5.89
N SER A 57 11.70 -28.99 -6.72
CA SER A 57 11.94 -27.59 -6.36
C SER A 57 10.66 -26.90 -5.90
N ARG A 58 10.62 -26.54 -4.61
CA ARG A 58 9.55 -25.71 -4.02
C ARG A 58 9.44 -24.33 -4.68
N CYS A 59 10.55 -23.78 -5.17
CA CYS A 59 10.54 -22.49 -5.87
C CYS A 59 9.75 -22.56 -7.18
N ILE A 60 10.00 -23.57 -8.01
CA ILE A 60 9.31 -23.75 -9.30
C ILE A 60 7.82 -24.02 -9.08
N LEU A 61 7.50 -24.91 -8.13
CA LEU A 61 6.12 -25.21 -7.76
C LEU A 61 5.38 -23.95 -7.26
N GLY A 62 6.04 -23.16 -6.41
CA GLY A 62 5.53 -21.88 -5.92
C GLY A 62 5.33 -20.85 -7.03
N GLU A 63 6.25 -20.73 -7.99
CA GLU A 63 6.10 -19.84 -9.14
C GLU A 63 4.94 -20.24 -10.05
N ALA A 64 4.83 -21.52 -10.39
CA ALA A 64 3.72 -22.06 -11.17
C ALA A 64 2.38 -21.81 -10.47
N PHE A 65 2.31 -22.08 -9.17
CA PHE A 65 1.12 -21.81 -8.35
C PHE A 65 0.70 -20.34 -8.39
N LYS A 66 1.65 -19.41 -8.20
CA LYS A 66 1.39 -17.97 -8.25
C LYS A 66 0.84 -17.55 -9.62
N VAL A 67 1.34 -18.13 -10.72
CA VAL A 67 0.88 -17.84 -12.09
C VAL A 67 -0.54 -18.35 -12.31
N VAL A 68 -0.83 -19.60 -11.93
CA VAL A 68 -2.17 -20.21 -12.05
C VAL A 68 -3.19 -19.42 -11.24
N LEU A 69 -2.88 -19.13 -9.97
CA LEU A 69 -3.74 -18.31 -9.11
C LEU A 69 -4.04 -16.94 -9.71
N ARG A 70 -3.03 -16.28 -10.29
CA ARG A 70 -3.21 -14.98 -10.91
C ARG A 70 -4.17 -15.04 -12.09
N GLY A 71 -3.97 -16.00 -13.00
CA GLY A 71 -4.83 -16.17 -14.16
C GLY A 71 -6.28 -16.46 -13.77
N GLN A 72 -6.48 -17.34 -12.80
CA GLN A 72 -7.81 -17.69 -12.29
C GLN A 72 -8.48 -16.51 -11.59
N ALA A 73 -7.76 -15.78 -10.74
CA ALA A 73 -8.29 -14.61 -10.07
C ALA A 73 -8.70 -13.52 -11.07
N GLN A 74 -7.90 -13.30 -12.11
CA GLN A 74 -8.25 -12.35 -13.17
C GLN A 74 -9.50 -12.78 -13.93
N ALA A 75 -9.64 -14.06 -14.27
CA ALA A 75 -10.81 -14.58 -14.97
C ALA A 75 -12.10 -14.44 -14.14
N LEU A 76 -12.06 -14.87 -12.87
CA LEU A 76 -13.20 -14.78 -11.94
C LEU A 76 -13.62 -13.33 -11.69
N ILE A 77 -12.64 -12.46 -11.40
CA ILE A 77 -12.88 -11.03 -11.19
C ILE A 77 -13.41 -10.37 -12.48
N GLY A 78 -12.90 -10.77 -13.65
CA GLY A 78 -13.41 -10.32 -14.94
C GLY A 78 -14.88 -10.67 -15.13
N GLY A 79 -15.27 -11.90 -14.79
CA GLY A 79 -16.66 -12.36 -14.79
C GLY A 79 -17.54 -11.52 -13.84
N LYS A 80 -17.09 -11.30 -12.61
CA LYS A 80 -17.82 -10.48 -11.62
C LYS A 80 -17.94 -9.01 -12.03
N LYS A 81 -16.93 -8.45 -12.69
CA LYS A 81 -17.00 -7.11 -13.26
C LYS A 81 -18.09 -7.04 -14.33
N LYS A 82 -18.14 -8.03 -15.23
CA LYS A 82 -19.17 -8.11 -16.28
C LYS A 82 -20.57 -8.27 -15.70
N GLU A 83 -20.75 -9.17 -14.74
CA GLU A 83 -22.03 -9.38 -14.02
C GLU A 83 -22.50 -8.08 -13.38
N LYS A 84 -21.60 -7.34 -12.71
CA LYS A 84 -21.90 -6.05 -12.11
C LYS A 84 -22.31 -5.00 -13.15
N THR A 85 -21.59 -4.90 -14.27
CA THR A 85 -21.93 -3.96 -15.35
C THR A 85 -23.33 -4.24 -15.88
N LEU A 86 -23.68 -5.50 -16.12
CA LEU A 86 -25.02 -5.89 -16.56
C LEU A 86 -26.10 -5.54 -15.52
N LEU A 87 -25.79 -5.71 -14.23
CA LEU A 87 -26.70 -5.32 -13.14
C LEU A 87 -26.95 -3.82 -13.10
N ILE A 88 -25.90 -3.00 -13.25
CA ILE A 88 -26.02 -1.53 -13.32
C ILE A 88 -26.88 -1.13 -14.52
N GLU A 89 -26.60 -1.65 -15.70
CA GLU A 89 -27.39 -1.38 -16.91
C GLU A 89 -28.86 -1.80 -16.77
N ALA A 90 -29.14 -2.89 -16.04
CA ALA A 90 -30.50 -3.34 -15.77
C ALA A 90 -31.23 -2.38 -14.82
N LEU A 91 -30.58 -1.95 -13.74
CA LEU A 91 -31.14 -1.01 -12.77
C LEU A 91 -31.36 0.37 -13.41
N GLU A 92 -30.43 0.87 -14.22
CA GLU A 92 -30.58 2.14 -14.95
C GLU A 92 -31.78 2.10 -15.91
N ARG A 93 -31.98 0.99 -16.62
CA ARG A 93 -33.16 0.78 -17.48
C ARG A 93 -34.46 0.74 -16.67
N GLU A 94 -34.45 0.08 -15.52
CA GLU A 94 -35.63 0.00 -14.65
C GLU A 94 -35.98 1.37 -14.05
N VAL A 95 -34.98 2.13 -13.61
CA VAL A 95 -35.14 3.51 -13.14
C VAL A 95 -35.75 4.38 -14.24
N GLY A 96 -35.20 4.35 -15.47
CA GLY A 96 -35.74 5.13 -16.59
C GLY A 96 -37.18 4.75 -16.96
N ALA A 97 -37.54 3.46 -16.87
CA ALA A 97 -38.90 3.00 -17.12
C ALA A 97 -39.89 3.47 -16.03
N LEU A 98 -39.48 3.44 -14.76
CA LEU A 98 -40.28 3.90 -13.63
C LEU A 98 -40.45 5.43 -13.62
N GLU A 99 -39.41 6.18 -13.99
CA GLU A 99 -39.47 7.65 -14.14
C GLU A 99 -40.48 8.07 -15.21
N ALA A 100 -40.58 7.34 -16.31
CA ALA A 100 -41.56 7.60 -17.37
C ALA A 100 -43.02 7.36 -16.92
N GLN A 101 -43.25 6.46 -15.95
CA GLN A 101 -44.58 6.11 -15.43
C GLN A 101 -45.05 7.03 -14.29
N LEU A 102 -44.11 7.65 -13.57
CA LEU A 102 -44.36 8.51 -12.40
C LEU A 102 -45.30 9.71 -12.62
N PRO A 103 -45.28 10.42 -13.78
CA PRO A 103 -46.18 11.55 -14.03
C PRO A 103 -47.64 11.14 -14.21
N GLY A 104 -47.89 9.92 -14.70
CA GLY A 104 -49.22 9.42 -15.03
C GLY A 104 -49.90 8.63 -13.90
N ASP A 105 -49.12 8.07 -12.97
CA ASP A 105 -49.61 7.17 -11.94
C ASP A 105 -49.35 7.70 -10.52
N ARG A 106 -50.39 7.73 -9.67
CA ARG A 106 -50.31 8.14 -8.26
C ARG A 106 -50.11 6.96 -7.30
N SER A 107 -49.90 5.76 -7.84
CA SER A 107 -49.66 4.55 -7.04
C SER A 107 -48.48 4.71 -6.08
N GLU A 108 -48.74 4.46 -4.79
CA GLU A 108 -47.73 4.46 -3.75
C GLU A 108 -46.72 3.30 -3.95
N GLU A 109 -47.16 2.20 -4.55
CA GLU A 109 -46.32 1.04 -4.87
C GLU A 109 -45.28 1.37 -5.93
N LEU A 110 -45.66 2.13 -6.97
CA LEU A 110 -44.74 2.57 -8.03
C LEU A 110 -43.63 3.45 -7.45
N ARG A 111 -44.00 4.40 -6.57
CA ARG A 111 -43.05 5.26 -5.86
C ARG A 111 -42.12 4.45 -4.96
N ARG A 112 -42.65 3.49 -4.20
CA ARG A 112 -41.84 2.60 -3.36
C ARG A 112 -40.83 1.79 -4.20
N ARG A 113 -41.26 1.23 -5.33
CA ARG A 113 -40.36 0.51 -6.26
C ARG A 113 -39.29 1.42 -6.84
N PHE A 114 -39.65 2.61 -7.28
CA PHE A 114 -38.69 3.61 -7.79
C PHE A 114 -37.64 3.99 -6.74
N THR A 115 -38.08 4.29 -5.50
CA THR A 115 -37.13 4.59 -4.42
C THR A 115 -36.24 3.38 -4.09
N ALA A 116 -36.77 2.16 -4.11
CA ALA A 116 -36.00 0.95 -3.88
C ALA A 116 -34.94 0.69 -4.98
N THR A 117 -35.29 0.88 -6.26
CA THR A 117 -34.32 0.70 -7.36
C THR A 117 -33.27 1.80 -7.37
N GLN A 118 -33.66 3.05 -7.09
CA GLN A 118 -32.75 4.19 -6.97
C GLN A 118 -31.78 4.04 -5.79
N THR A 119 -32.25 3.56 -4.63
CA THR A 119 -31.39 3.28 -3.48
C THR A 119 -30.39 2.16 -3.79
N GLY A 120 -30.82 1.07 -4.43
CA GLY A 120 -29.92 0.00 -4.88
C GLY A 120 -28.83 0.49 -5.85
N LEU A 121 -29.18 1.39 -6.79
CA LEU A 121 -28.21 2.01 -7.70
C LEU A 121 -27.23 2.92 -6.95
N HIS A 122 -27.72 3.73 -6.01
CA HIS A 122 -26.88 4.59 -5.18
C HIS A 122 -25.89 3.79 -4.33
N GLU A 123 -26.32 2.69 -3.72
CA GLU A 123 -25.44 1.78 -2.97
C GLU A 123 -24.32 1.19 -3.85
N LEU A 124 -24.63 0.81 -5.09
CA LEU A 124 -23.62 0.34 -6.05
C LEU A 124 -22.62 1.44 -6.40
N ALA A 125 -23.09 2.67 -6.63
CA ALA A 125 -22.25 3.83 -6.92
C ALA A 125 -21.35 4.21 -5.72
N GLU A 126 -21.89 4.18 -4.50
CA GLU A 126 -21.12 4.44 -3.29
C GLU A 126 -20.02 3.38 -3.10
N ASN A 127 -20.33 2.12 -3.34
CA ASN A 127 -19.35 1.03 -3.32
C ASN A 127 -18.25 1.21 -4.38
N GLU A 128 -18.58 1.76 -5.56
CA GLU A 128 -17.57 2.16 -6.54
C GLU A 128 -16.69 3.31 -6.08
N ALA A 129 -17.28 4.36 -5.52
CA ALA A 129 -16.53 5.48 -4.98
C ALA A 129 -15.53 5.02 -3.90
N ARG A 130 -15.97 4.13 -2.99
CA ARG A 130 -15.11 3.51 -1.97
C ARG A 130 -13.98 2.71 -2.62
N LYS A 131 -14.27 1.92 -3.66
CA LYS A 131 -13.25 1.17 -4.42
C LYS A 131 -12.25 2.10 -5.08
N TYR A 132 -12.70 3.14 -5.78
CA TYR A 132 -11.83 4.10 -6.46
C TYR A 132 -10.96 4.88 -5.48
N ALA A 133 -11.47 5.23 -4.30
CA ALA A 133 -10.67 5.84 -3.24
C ALA A 133 -9.51 4.92 -2.82
N GLN A 134 -9.80 3.63 -2.58
CA GLN A 134 -8.77 2.62 -2.24
C GLN A 134 -7.74 2.42 -3.37
N VAL A 135 -8.18 2.34 -4.62
CA VAL A 135 -7.29 2.20 -5.78
C VAL A 135 -6.41 3.43 -5.96
N THR A 136 -6.95 4.63 -5.77
CA THR A 136 -6.21 5.89 -5.89
C THR A 136 -5.12 5.99 -4.83
N GLN A 137 -5.44 5.65 -3.57
CA GLN A 137 -4.45 5.58 -2.50
C GLN A 137 -3.31 4.61 -2.84
N ARG A 138 -3.65 3.40 -3.33
CA ARG A 138 -2.65 2.41 -3.74
C ARG A 138 -1.77 2.87 -4.89
N ARG A 139 -2.34 3.48 -5.92
CA ARG A 139 -1.60 4.01 -7.07
C ARG A 139 -0.54 5.03 -6.65
N LEU A 140 -0.82 5.86 -5.64
CA LEU A 140 0.17 6.80 -5.10
C LEU A 140 1.41 6.07 -4.55
N TYR A 141 1.24 4.95 -3.86
CA TYR A 141 2.34 4.14 -3.32
C TYR A 141 3.04 3.30 -4.40
N ASP A 142 2.28 2.71 -5.31
CA ASP A 142 2.81 1.85 -6.37
C ASP A 142 3.67 2.63 -7.38
N THR A 143 3.32 3.90 -7.62
CA THR A 143 4.12 4.80 -8.46
C THR A 143 5.29 5.41 -7.68
N GLY A 144 5.55 4.90 -6.47
CA GLY A 144 6.52 5.36 -5.47
C GLY A 144 7.92 5.62 -6.04
N ASP A 145 8.38 4.78 -6.97
CA ASP A 145 9.69 4.94 -7.61
C ASP A 145 9.78 6.23 -8.48
N GLN A 146 8.63 6.80 -8.85
CA GLN A 146 8.51 8.14 -9.48
C GLN A 146 7.99 9.21 -8.54
N THR A 147 7.66 8.85 -7.30
CA THR A 147 7.29 9.80 -6.25
C THR A 147 8.49 10.56 -5.69
N SER A 148 9.66 10.53 -6.32
CA SER A 148 10.76 11.45 -5.98
C SER A 148 10.27 12.89 -5.85
N LYS A 149 9.29 13.32 -6.67
CA LYS A 149 8.65 14.64 -6.54
C LYS A 149 7.73 14.78 -5.33
N LEU A 150 6.90 13.79 -5.00
CA LEU A 150 6.00 13.85 -3.84
C LEU A 150 6.78 13.68 -2.54
N LEU A 151 7.74 12.75 -2.48
CA LEU A 151 8.69 12.61 -1.40
C LEU A 151 9.55 13.86 -1.26
N ALA A 152 10.11 14.41 -2.34
CA ALA A 152 10.83 15.69 -2.27
C ALA A 152 9.94 16.82 -1.79
N TRP A 153 8.68 16.89 -2.24
CA TRP A 153 7.73 17.88 -1.74
C TRP A 153 7.41 17.70 -0.25
N LEU A 154 7.19 16.46 0.21
CA LEU A 154 6.97 16.14 1.62
C LEU A 154 8.20 16.47 2.47
N VAL A 155 9.40 16.13 1.99
CA VAL A 155 10.67 16.46 2.64
C VAL A 155 10.88 17.96 2.67
N CYS A 156 10.66 18.69 1.57
CA CYS A 156 10.75 20.15 1.57
C CYS A 156 9.71 20.81 2.50
N ARG A 157 8.50 20.26 2.59
CA ARG A 157 7.46 20.75 3.50
C ARG A 157 7.87 20.51 4.96
N ASP A 158 8.35 19.31 5.26
CA ASP A 158 8.81 18.92 6.59
C ASP A 158 10.06 19.72 6.99
N GLN A 159 11.03 19.92 6.10
CA GLN A 159 12.19 20.79 6.32
C GLN A 159 11.78 22.25 6.59
N LYS A 160 10.78 22.78 5.87
CA LYS A 160 10.25 24.12 6.15
C LYS A 160 9.57 24.20 7.52
N GLN A 161 8.87 23.14 7.94
CA GLN A 161 8.22 23.08 9.25
C GLN A 161 9.21 22.85 10.40
N ARG A 162 10.29 22.10 10.17
CA ARG A 162 11.36 21.82 11.14
C ARG A 162 12.47 22.89 11.16
N GLY A 163 12.30 23.97 10.40
CA GLY A 163 13.24 25.08 10.41
C GLY A 163 13.31 25.72 11.80
N VAL A 164 14.51 25.79 12.38
CA VAL A 164 14.73 26.46 13.66
C VAL A 164 14.60 27.97 13.42
N SER A 165 13.53 28.58 13.93
CA SER A 165 13.29 30.02 13.79
C SER A 165 14.01 30.86 14.85
N GLU A 166 14.35 30.24 15.98
CA GLU A 166 14.98 30.90 17.12
C GLU A 166 15.75 29.88 17.96
N ILE A 167 16.96 30.24 18.40
CA ILE A 167 17.79 29.43 19.29
C ILE A 167 18.36 30.29 20.41
N MET A 168 18.50 29.72 21.61
CA MET A 168 19.12 30.38 22.75
C MET A 168 20.60 30.03 22.79
N ASP A 169 21.45 31.05 22.88
CA ASP A 169 22.88 30.90 23.11
C ASP A 169 23.18 30.58 24.58
N GLU A 170 24.39 30.09 24.89
CA GLU A 170 24.84 29.75 26.25
C GLU A 170 24.82 30.95 27.21
N SER A 171 24.88 32.17 26.66
CA SER A 171 24.75 33.43 27.38
C SER A 171 23.31 33.80 27.75
N GLY A 172 22.32 32.99 27.36
CA GLY A 172 20.88 33.27 27.52
C GLY A 172 20.30 34.24 26.49
N GLY A 173 21.11 34.69 25.51
CA GLY A 173 20.66 35.55 24.43
C GLY A 173 19.94 34.78 23.33
N SER A 174 18.76 35.26 22.92
CA SER A 174 18.01 34.64 21.83
C SER A 174 18.47 35.13 20.46
N LYS A 175 18.73 34.21 19.53
CA LYS A 175 19.21 34.45 18.17
C LYS A 175 18.16 33.99 17.16
N ARG A 176 17.86 34.84 16.18
CA ARG A 176 16.81 34.61 15.17
C ARG A 176 17.32 34.68 13.74
N SER A 177 18.55 35.17 13.54
CA SER A 177 19.16 35.27 12.22
C SER A 177 19.81 33.95 11.83
N SER A 178 19.64 33.52 10.58
CA SER A 178 20.23 32.28 10.03
C SER A 178 21.75 32.13 10.30
N PRO A 179 22.61 33.14 10.05
CA PRO A 179 24.04 33.05 10.38
C PRO A 179 24.31 32.90 11.89
N GLU A 180 23.56 33.60 12.74
CA GLU A 180 23.73 33.52 14.20
C GLU A 180 23.33 32.14 14.73
N ILE A 181 22.22 31.57 14.21
CA ILE A 181 21.77 30.22 14.57
C ILE A 181 22.83 29.19 14.16
N ALA A 182 23.41 29.34 12.96
CA ALA A 182 24.48 28.45 12.48
C ALA A 182 25.74 28.53 13.37
N GLU A 183 26.11 29.73 13.82
CA GLU A 183 27.25 29.94 14.72
C GLU A 183 27.02 29.31 16.10
N VAL A 184 25.82 29.45 16.68
CA VAL A 184 25.47 28.79 17.95
C VAL A 184 25.54 27.26 17.81
N PHE A 185 25.01 26.70 16.72
CA PHE A 185 25.15 25.26 16.45
C PHE A 185 26.61 24.84 16.27
N ALA A 186 27.41 25.62 15.54
CA ALA A 186 28.82 25.32 15.31
C ALA A 186 29.58 25.29 16.64
N CYS A 187 29.45 26.33 17.47
CA CYS A 187 30.06 26.40 18.80
C CYS A 187 29.64 25.24 19.71
N TYR A 188 28.35 24.89 19.72
CA TYR A 188 27.84 23.77 20.51
C TYR A 188 28.45 22.43 20.09
N TYR A 189 28.42 22.11 18.80
CA TYR A 189 28.96 20.84 18.31
C TYR A 189 30.48 20.80 18.38
N GLU A 190 31.17 21.93 18.18
CA GLU A 190 32.60 22.04 18.39
C GLU A 190 32.96 21.70 19.83
N LYS A 191 32.24 22.22 20.83
CA LYS A 191 32.43 21.84 22.24
C LYS A 191 32.13 20.35 22.47
N LEU A 192 30.98 19.87 21.97
CA LEU A 192 30.53 18.48 22.13
C LEU A 192 31.55 17.46 21.58
N TYR A 193 32.17 17.77 20.44
CA TYR A 193 33.15 16.88 19.81
C TYR A 193 34.61 17.21 20.16
N SER A 194 34.88 18.34 20.80
CA SER A 194 36.19 18.66 21.39
C SER A 194 36.41 17.95 22.72
N THR A 195 35.34 17.64 23.46
CA THR A 195 35.38 16.76 24.62
C THR A 195 35.58 15.31 24.20
N LYS A 196 36.74 14.98 23.62
CA LYS A 196 37.21 13.61 23.48
C LYS A 196 38.11 13.28 24.67
N THR A 197 37.52 12.90 25.79
CA THR A 197 38.22 11.89 26.58
C THR A 197 38.25 10.62 25.69
N PRO A 198 39.41 9.98 25.48
CA PRO A 198 39.43 8.72 24.77
C PRO A 198 38.58 7.75 25.59
N THR A 199 37.38 7.45 25.11
CA THR A 199 36.51 6.47 25.71
C THR A 199 37.27 5.16 25.63
N THR A 200 37.78 4.70 26.76
CA THR A 200 38.50 3.43 26.85
C THR A 200 37.49 2.34 26.54
N GLY A 201 37.93 1.19 25.99
CA GLY A 201 37.00 0.07 25.74
C GLY A 201 36.18 -0.33 26.97
N ASP A 202 36.71 -0.07 28.17
CA ASP A 202 36.08 -0.29 29.46
C ASP A 202 34.89 0.66 29.72
N ASP A 203 34.97 1.93 29.33
CA ASP A 203 33.88 2.91 29.52
C ASP A 203 32.64 2.55 28.66
N CYS A 204 32.88 2.06 27.43
CA CYS A 204 31.82 1.52 26.58
C CYS A 204 31.22 0.23 27.15
N ALA A 205 32.04 -0.64 27.73
CA ALA A 205 31.57 -1.88 28.35
C ALA A 205 30.70 -1.59 29.58
N ASP A 206 31.05 -0.57 30.38
CA ASP A 206 30.28 -0.18 31.56
C ASP A 206 28.95 0.49 31.18
N LEU A 207 28.92 1.36 30.16
CA LEU A 207 27.67 1.89 29.60
C LEU A 207 26.74 0.78 29.04
N LEU A 208 27.31 -0.21 28.38
CA LEU A 208 26.56 -1.35 27.84
C LEU A 208 26.10 -2.33 28.92
N LYS A 209 26.78 -2.40 30.08
CA LYS A 209 26.30 -3.14 31.26
C LYS A 209 25.13 -2.44 31.94
N ASP A 210 25.19 -1.10 32.00
CA ASP A 210 24.12 -0.28 32.59
C ASP A 210 22.85 -0.28 31.71
N MET A 211 23.01 -0.40 30.39
CA MET A 211 21.90 -0.75 29.52
C MET A 211 21.51 -2.21 29.78
N ALA A 212 20.33 -2.43 30.35
CA ALA A 212 19.73 -3.76 30.49
C ALA A 212 19.37 -4.33 29.10
N LEU A 213 20.39 -4.71 28.33
CA LEU A 213 20.25 -5.35 27.03
C LEU A 213 19.62 -6.72 27.27
N LEU A 214 18.38 -6.88 26.79
CA LEU A 214 17.67 -8.14 26.82
C LEU A 214 18.47 -9.17 26.01
N SER A 215 19.23 -10.01 26.69
CA SER A 215 19.87 -11.16 26.07
C SER A 215 18.80 -12.20 25.76
N LEU A 216 18.80 -12.71 24.53
CA LEU A 216 17.86 -13.74 24.13
C LEU A 216 18.14 -15.01 24.93
N THR A 217 17.13 -15.54 25.62
CA THR A 217 17.27 -16.81 26.32
C THR A 217 17.64 -17.92 25.34
N GLU A 218 18.38 -18.93 25.82
CA GLU A 218 18.81 -20.06 25.00
C GLU A 218 17.61 -20.79 24.37
N VAL A 219 16.53 -20.92 25.15
CA VAL A 219 15.20 -21.41 24.68
C VAL A 219 14.63 -20.54 23.56
N GLY A 220 14.72 -19.20 23.66
CA GLY A 220 14.26 -18.30 22.61
C GLY A 220 15.10 -18.41 21.33
N ARG A 221 16.40 -18.64 21.47
CA ARG A 221 17.32 -18.83 20.33
C ARG A 221 17.06 -20.16 19.62
N GLU A 222 16.80 -21.23 20.35
CA GLU A 222 16.42 -22.53 19.79
C GLU A 222 15.02 -22.46 19.15
N SER A 223 14.06 -21.80 19.79
CA SER A 223 12.73 -21.59 19.23
C SER A 223 12.75 -20.81 17.91
N LEU A 224 13.65 -19.83 17.74
CA LEU A 224 13.83 -19.11 16.48
C LEU A 224 14.51 -19.93 15.38
N LYS A 225 15.26 -20.98 15.75
CA LYS A 225 15.90 -21.91 14.80
C LYS A 225 15.00 -23.08 14.42
N GLY A 226 13.88 -23.28 15.13
CA GLY A 226 12.90 -24.32 14.84
C GLY A 226 12.11 -24.06 13.55
N GLU A 227 11.39 -25.08 13.10
CA GLU A 227 10.49 -24.97 11.95
C GLU A 227 9.29 -24.06 12.27
N LEU A 228 8.84 -23.28 11.28
CA LEU A 228 7.68 -22.42 11.44
C LEU A 228 6.43 -23.26 11.64
N THR A 229 5.65 -22.93 12.67
CA THR A 229 4.39 -23.65 12.92
C THR A 229 3.27 -23.08 12.06
N THR A 230 2.36 -23.93 11.57
CA THR A 230 1.16 -23.50 10.82
C THR A 230 0.32 -22.45 11.57
N LYS A 231 0.28 -22.52 12.91
CA LYS A 231 -0.37 -21.52 13.79
C LYS A 231 0.31 -20.16 13.73
N GLU A 232 1.64 -20.13 13.70
CA GLU A 232 2.44 -18.89 13.60
C GLU A 232 2.23 -18.24 12.25
N ILE A 233 2.28 -19.02 11.17
CA ILE A 233 1.99 -18.56 9.81
C ILE A 233 0.56 -18.01 9.73
N GLY A 234 -0.40 -18.74 10.31
CA GLY A 234 -1.78 -18.28 10.40
C GLY A 234 -1.93 -16.97 11.16
N LYS A 235 -1.22 -16.80 12.28
CA LYS A 235 -1.21 -15.55 13.07
C LYS A 235 -0.58 -14.41 12.27
N ALA A 236 0.55 -14.66 11.60
CA ALA A 236 1.23 -13.70 10.75
C ALA A 236 0.34 -13.22 9.60
N ILE A 237 -0.28 -14.14 8.85
CA ILE A 237 -1.22 -13.79 7.76
C ILE A 237 -2.43 -12.99 8.30
N GLY A 238 -2.91 -13.34 9.51
CA GLY A 238 -4.00 -12.62 10.17
C GLY A 238 -3.63 -11.18 10.53
N ALA A 239 -2.40 -10.96 11.00
CA ALA A 239 -1.87 -9.67 11.40
C ALA A 239 -1.56 -8.72 10.23
N LEU A 240 -1.49 -9.22 8.99
CA LEU A 240 -1.24 -8.39 7.82
C LEU A 240 -2.33 -7.30 7.68
N GLN A 241 -1.93 -6.07 7.38
CA GLN A 241 -2.88 -4.98 7.15
C GLN A 241 -3.52 -5.10 5.76
N VAL A 242 -4.84 -4.94 5.69
CA VAL A 242 -5.59 -4.90 4.43
C VAL A 242 -5.43 -3.51 3.81
N GLY A 243 -5.46 -3.40 2.48
CA GLY A 243 -5.32 -2.10 1.81
C GLY A 243 -3.88 -1.71 1.47
N THR A 244 -2.88 -2.46 1.90
CA THR A 244 -1.47 -2.19 1.59
C THR A 244 -1.18 -2.29 0.09
N ALA A 245 -0.10 -1.61 -0.33
CA ALA A 245 0.42 -1.72 -1.68
C ALA A 245 0.89 -3.15 -1.98
N VAL A 246 0.80 -3.55 -3.24
CA VAL A 246 1.15 -4.90 -3.67
C VAL A 246 2.63 -4.93 -4.02
N GLY A 247 3.38 -5.89 -3.47
CA GLY A 247 4.80 -6.05 -3.77
C GLY A 247 5.05 -6.49 -5.23
N GLN A 248 6.33 -6.65 -5.59
CA GLN A 248 6.77 -7.03 -6.95
C GLN A 248 6.09 -8.29 -7.50
N ASN A 249 5.66 -9.20 -6.63
CA ASN A 249 4.95 -10.44 -6.98
C ASN A 249 3.52 -10.21 -7.50
N GLY A 250 2.94 -9.01 -7.37
CA GLY A 250 1.61 -8.68 -7.89
C GLY A 250 0.45 -9.39 -7.19
N LEU A 251 0.69 -10.03 -6.04
CA LEU A 251 -0.33 -10.72 -5.24
C LEU A 251 -0.70 -9.89 -4.00
N PRO A 252 -1.98 -9.50 -3.83
CA PRO A 252 -2.42 -8.68 -2.72
C PRO A 252 -2.55 -9.47 -1.41
N VAL A 253 -2.46 -8.77 -0.28
CA VAL A 253 -2.59 -9.36 1.07
C VAL A 253 -3.94 -10.06 1.26
N GLU A 254 -5.00 -9.51 0.67
CA GLU A 254 -6.35 -10.05 0.71
C GLU A 254 -6.42 -11.49 0.18
N LEU A 255 -5.59 -11.84 -0.80
CA LEU A 255 -5.52 -13.19 -1.35
C LEU A 255 -5.00 -14.19 -0.31
N TYR A 256 -3.94 -13.81 0.41
CA TYR A 256 -3.39 -14.65 1.48
C TYR A 256 -4.36 -14.79 2.64
N LYS A 257 -5.13 -13.74 2.95
CA LYS A 257 -6.18 -13.82 3.98
C LYS A 257 -7.33 -14.73 3.55
N ALA A 258 -7.78 -14.64 2.30
CA ALA A 258 -8.83 -15.50 1.76
C ALA A 258 -8.43 -16.98 1.74
N LEU A 259 -7.16 -17.26 1.42
CA LEU A 259 -6.63 -18.62 1.31
C LEU A 259 -5.88 -19.11 2.57
N LYS A 260 -5.97 -18.38 3.69
CA LYS A 260 -5.15 -18.59 4.89
C LYS A 260 -5.14 -20.04 5.37
N SER A 261 -6.32 -20.66 5.50
CA SER A 261 -6.46 -22.04 6.00
C SER A 261 -5.85 -23.08 5.06
N ARG A 262 -5.81 -22.77 3.76
CA ARG A 262 -5.41 -23.71 2.71
C ARG A 262 -3.94 -23.57 2.34
N VAL A 263 -3.37 -22.36 2.44
CA VAL A 263 -1.97 -22.07 2.10
C VAL A 263 -1.02 -22.31 3.28
N ALA A 264 -1.45 -22.06 4.52
CA ALA A 264 -0.60 -22.23 5.71
C ALA A 264 0.12 -23.60 5.84
N PRO A 265 -0.51 -24.76 5.57
CA PRO A 265 0.16 -26.06 5.66
C PRO A 265 1.21 -26.31 4.56
N HIS A 266 1.27 -25.48 3.52
CA HIS A 266 2.24 -25.61 2.43
C HIS A 266 3.42 -24.63 2.54
N LEU A 267 3.43 -23.78 3.58
CA LEU A 267 4.45 -22.76 3.83
C LEU A 267 5.42 -23.09 4.98
N THR A 268 5.17 -24.19 5.70
CA THR A 268 6.06 -24.79 6.69
C THR A 268 7.09 -25.67 6.00
#